data_AF-A0A257TR19-F1
#
_entry.id   AF-A0A257TR19-F1
#
_cell.length_a   1.000
_cell.length_b   1.000
_cell.length_c   1.000
_cell.angle_alpha   90.00
_cell.angle_beta   90.00
_cell.angle_gamma   90.00
#
_symmetry.space_group_name_H-M   'P 1'
#
loop_
_entity.id
_entity.type
_entity.pdbx_description
1 polymer ?
#
loop_
_entity_poly.entity_id
_entity_poly.type
_entity_poly.pdbx_seq_one_letter_code
_entity_poly.pdbx_strand_id
1 'polypeptide(L)'
;GVHLDNERHPQTGLARRLNLIVYCTEGRREEWGGHLEFWDRARTRVVRRIAPLWNRAVLFETSSHSFHGHSEPLRCPPEVRRKSVAVYFWSPPRARACFVARADEPHDAAKEAARLARSRA
;
A
#
# COMPACT_ATOMS: atom_id res chain seq x y z
N GLY A 1 -4.17 8.67 -12.95
CA GLY A 1 -5.25 7.67 -12.89
C GLY A 1 -5.28 6.98 -11.54
N VAL A 2 -6.46 6.70 -11.00
CA VAL A 2 -6.66 5.97 -9.73
C VAL A 2 -6.51 4.46 -9.96
N HIS A 3 -5.77 3.76 -9.12
CA HIS A 3 -5.46 2.34 -9.28
C HIS A 3 -5.18 1.63 -7.95
N LEU A 4 -5.04 0.30 -8.03
CA LEU A 4 -4.37 -0.51 -7.04
C LEU A 4 -3.01 -0.93 -7.57
N ASP A 5 -2.10 -1.11 -6.65
CA ASP A 5 -0.77 -1.60 -6.94
C ASP A 5 -0.69 -3.13 -6.81
N ASN A 6 0.30 -3.73 -7.48
CA ASN A 6 0.52 -5.18 -7.39
C ASN A 6 0.96 -5.58 -5.98
N GLU A 7 0.14 -6.38 -5.31
CA GLU A 7 0.43 -6.88 -3.96
C GLU A 7 1.56 -7.92 -3.92
N ARG A 8 1.80 -8.62 -5.04
CA ARG A 8 2.79 -9.69 -5.13
C ARG A 8 3.84 -9.39 -6.18
N HIS A 9 5.10 -9.63 -5.83
CA HIS A 9 6.20 -9.48 -6.75
C HIS A 9 6.18 -10.64 -7.75
N PRO A 10 6.18 -10.38 -9.08
CA PRO A 10 5.91 -11.41 -10.08
C PRO A 10 6.96 -12.52 -10.12
N GLN A 11 8.20 -12.24 -9.73
CA GLN A 11 9.32 -13.18 -9.80
C GLN A 11 9.65 -13.84 -8.46
N THR A 12 9.42 -13.15 -7.35
CA THR A 12 9.90 -13.59 -6.01
C THR A 12 8.77 -13.99 -5.08
N GLY A 13 7.51 -13.71 -5.45
CA GLY A 13 6.34 -14.00 -4.62
C GLY A 13 6.26 -13.16 -3.34
N LEU A 14 7.20 -12.23 -3.11
CA LEU A 14 7.18 -11.33 -1.96
C LEU A 14 5.90 -10.50 -1.96
N ALA A 15 5.40 -10.20 -0.76
CA ALA A 15 4.23 -9.37 -0.57
C ALA A 15 4.66 -7.90 -0.39
N ARG A 16 4.07 -7.00 -1.17
CA ARG A 16 4.24 -5.55 -1.04
C ARG A 16 3.61 -5.12 0.29
N ARG A 17 4.34 -4.33 1.08
CA ARG A 17 3.88 -3.84 2.38
C ARG A 17 3.62 -2.36 2.34
N LEU A 18 4.60 -1.60 1.86
CA LEU A 18 4.57 -0.16 1.91
C LEU A 18 4.96 0.42 0.56
N ASN A 19 4.32 1.53 0.24
CA ASN A 19 4.72 2.43 -0.81
C ASN A 19 5.24 3.72 -0.18
N LEU A 20 6.38 4.19 -0.70
CA LEU A 20 6.89 5.52 -0.44
C LEU A 20 6.91 6.31 -1.74
N ILE A 21 6.29 7.47 -1.75
CA ILE A 21 6.34 8.42 -2.85
C ILE A 21 7.02 9.70 -2.36
N VAL A 22 8.11 10.10 -3.02
CA VAL A 22 8.83 11.34 -2.75
C VAL A 22 8.64 12.29 -3.93
N TYR A 23 8.25 13.53 -3.66
CA TYR A 23 7.99 14.55 -4.68
C TYR A 23 9.20 15.45 -4.93
N CYS A 24 9.59 15.57 -6.20
CA CYS A 24 10.88 16.10 -6.62
C CYS A 24 10.75 17.30 -7.59
N THR A 25 9.65 18.05 -7.52
CA THR A 25 9.48 19.27 -8.32
C THR A 25 9.52 20.50 -7.42
N GLU A 26 10.62 21.24 -7.46
CA GLU A 26 10.77 22.55 -6.80
C GLU A 26 9.77 23.58 -7.34
N GLY A 27 9.43 24.59 -6.53
CA GLY A 27 8.52 25.67 -6.90
C GLY A 27 7.08 25.23 -7.20
N ARG A 28 6.74 23.96 -6.93
CA ARG A 28 5.42 23.42 -7.24
C ARG A 28 4.37 24.08 -6.37
N ARG A 29 3.29 24.51 -7.02
CA ARG A 29 2.14 25.11 -6.36
C ARG A 29 0.98 24.13 -6.28
N GLU A 30 0.14 24.30 -5.26
CA GLU A 30 -0.95 23.37 -4.99
C GLU A 30 -2.09 23.50 -6.02
N GLU A 31 -2.34 24.71 -6.51
CA GLU A 31 -3.36 25.01 -7.52
C GLU A 31 -3.15 24.28 -8.85
N TRP A 32 -1.93 23.82 -9.13
CA TRP A 32 -1.61 23.01 -10.31
C TRP A 32 -2.18 21.58 -10.23
N GLY A 33 -2.83 21.21 -9.13
CA GLY A 33 -3.54 19.93 -8.96
C GLY A 33 -2.57 18.75 -8.78
N GLY A 34 -2.94 17.56 -9.26
CA GLY A 34 -2.09 16.36 -9.20
C GLY A 34 -1.86 15.80 -7.78
N HIS A 35 -2.77 16.11 -6.85
CA HIS A 35 -2.82 15.55 -5.51
C HIS A 35 -2.78 14.03 -5.56
N LEU A 36 -2.03 13.42 -4.66
CA LEU A 36 -2.22 12.01 -4.34
C LEU A 36 -3.52 11.88 -3.56
N GLU A 37 -4.46 11.19 -4.16
CA GLU A 37 -5.77 10.88 -3.62
C GLU A 37 -5.75 9.46 -3.08
N PHE A 38 -6.30 9.28 -1.88
CA PHE A 38 -6.66 7.98 -1.32
C PHE A 38 -8.16 7.85 -1.35
N TRP A 39 -8.64 6.75 -1.89
CA TRP A 39 -10.06 6.47 -2.06
C TRP A 39 -10.55 5.44 -1.04
N ASP A 40 -11.85 5.41 -0.82
CA ASP A 40 -12.46 4.39 0.02
C ASP A 40 -12.41 3.01 -0.64
N ARG A 41 -12.73 1.97 0.13
CA ARG A 41 -12.67 0.57 -0.35
C ARG A 41 -13.58 0.32 -1.56
N ALA A 42 -14.70 1.05 -1.64
CA ALA A 42 -15.64 0.97 -2.75
C ALA A 42 -15.21 1.79 -3.97
N ARG A 43 -14.11 2.55 -3.87
CA ARG A 43 -13.61 3.46 -4.92
C ARG A 43 -14.67 4.45 -5.40
N THR A 44 -15.53 4.91 -4.50
CA THR A 44 -16.63 5.84 -4.80
C THR A 44 -16.31 7.27 -4.39
N ARG A 45 -15.46 7.47 -3.39
CA ARG A 45 -15.08 8.80 -2.92
C ARG A 45 -13.63 8.89 -2.48
N VAL A 46 -13.07 10.10 -2.60
CA VAL A 46 -11.77 10.44 -2.04
C VAL A 46 -11.90 10.66 -0.54
N VAL A 47 -11.09 9.93 0.24
CA VAL A 47 -11.01 10.01 1.70
C VAL A 47 -9.90 10.97 2.12
N ARG A 48 -8.81 11.06 1.36
CA ARG A 48 -7.69 11.97 1.65
C ARG A 48 -7.04 12.48 0.38
N ARG A 49 -6.59 13.74 0.40
CA ARG A 49 -5.75 14.35 -0.64
C ARG A 49 -4.45 14.87 -0.04
N ILE A 50 -3.36 14.68 -0.77
CA ILE A 50 -2.03 15.19 -0.39
C ILE A 50 -1.42 15.91 -1.59
N ALA A 51 -1.18 17.21 -1.45
CA ALA A 51 -0.51 18.00 -2.49
C ALA A 51 0.93 17.49 -2.69
N PRO A 52 1.41 17.33 -3.94
CA PRO A 52 2.73 16.76 -4.23
C PRO A 52 3.82 17.85 -4.20
N LEU A 53 3.98 18.51 -3.06
CA LEU A 53 4.93 19.62 -2.88
C LEU A 53 6.39 19.14 -2.84
N TRP A 54 7.33 20.03 -3.16
CA TRP A 54 8.77 19.75 -3.09
C TRP A 54 9.18 19.15 -1.75
N ASN A 55 10.05 18.13 -1.79
CA ASN A 55 10.64 17.47 -0.62
C ASN A 55 9.59 16.82 0.31
N ARG A 56 8.38 16.58 -0.19
CA ARG A 56 7.34 15.86 0.55
C ARG A 56 7.43 14.37 0.26
N ALA A 57 7.48 13.58 1.31
CA ALA A 57 7.35 12.13 1.29
C ALA A 57 5.97 11.70 1.79
N VAL A 58 5.39 10.69 1.15
CA VAL A 58 4.16 10.02 1.61
C VAL A 58 4.44 8.53 1.70
N LEU A 59 4.38 7.99 2.91
CA LEU A 59 4.48 6.56 3.19
C LEU A 59 3.09 6.03 3.52
N PHE A 60 2.70 4.91 2.91
CA PHE A 60 1.41 4.29 3.16
C PHE A 60 1.46 2.76 2.96
N GLU A 61 0.55 2.06 3.62
CA GLU A 61 0.39 0.61 3.45
C GLU A 61 -0.34 0.29 2.15
N THR A 62 0.12 -0.76 1.47
CA THR A 62 -0.55 -1.32 0.29
C THR A 62 -1.39 -2.52 0.66
N SER A 63 -2.63 -2.54 0.15
CA SER A 63 -3.58 -3.64 0.32
C SER A 63 -4.51 -3.74 -0.88
N SER A 64 -5.37 -4.75 -0.89
CA SER A 64 -6.34 -5.03 -1.94
C SER A 64 -7.42 -3.97 -2.11
N HIS A 65 -7.39 -2.96 -1.25
CA HIS A 65 -8.33 -1.86 -1.20
C HIS A 65 -7.63 -0.51 -0.96
N SER A 66 -6.31 -0.43 -1.08
CA SER A 66 -5.56 0.82 -0.98
C SER A 66 -5.60 1.59 -2.31
N PHE A 67 -6.80 1.96 -2.78
CA PHE A 67 -6.98 2.71 -4.02
C PHE A 67 -6.34 4.09 -3.90
N HIS A 68 -5.44 4.39 -4.82
CA HIS A 68 -4.74 5.67 -4.82
C HIS A 68 -4.38 6.16 -6.22
N GLY A 69 -4.03 7.43 -6.34
CA GLY A 69 -3.60 8.03 -7.59
C GLY A 69 -4.01 9.49 -7.69
N HIS A 70 -4.27 9.98 -8.89
CA HIS A 70 -4.90 11.29 -9.11
C HIS A 70 -5.92 11.14 -10.24
N SER A 71 -7.13 11.67 -10.05
CA SER A 71 -8.19 11.67 -11.08
C SER A 71 -7.97 12.76 -12.13
N GLU A 72 -7.58 13.95 -11.68
CA GLU A 72 -7.52 15.12 -12.54
C GLU A 72 -6.19 15.24 -13.30
N PRO A 73 -6.22 15.75 -14.55
CA PRO A 73 -5.04 16.23 -15.24
C PRO A 73 -4.32 17.35 -14.47
N LEU A 74 -3.03 17.52 -14.75
CA LEU A 74 -2.26 18.62 -14.20
C LEU A 74 -2.65 19.94 -14.86
N ARG A 75 -2.73 21.01 -14.06
CA ARG A 75 -2.95 22.38 -14.53
C ARG A 75 -1.66 23.21 -14.53
N CYS A 76 -0.50 22.55 -14.48
CA CYS A 76 0.79 23.24 -14.47
C CYS A 76 1.16 23.75 -15.87
N PRO A 77 2.04 24.76 -15.97
CA PRO A 77 2.58 25.20 -17.24
C PRO A 77 3.22 24.06 -18.06
N PRO A 78 3.25 24.15 -19.41
CA PRO A 78 3.77 23.11 -20.30
C PRO A 78 5.24 22.70 -20.07
N GLU A 79 6.03 23.52 -19.39
CA GLU A 79 7.43 23.30 -19.03
C GLU A 79 7.60 22.63 -17.67
N VAL A 80 6.56 22.61 -16.84
CA VAL A 80 6.59 22.00 -15.50
C VAL A 80 6.14 20.54 -15.58
N ARG A 81 6.81 19.66 -14.83
CA ARG A 81 6.43 18.25 -14.69
C ARG A 81 6.25 17.88 -13.22
N ARG A 82 5.26 17.03 -12.92
CA ARG A 82 5.13 16.37 -11.62
C ARG A 82 6.11 15.21 -11.55
N LYS A 83 7.29 15.44 -10.97
CA LYS A 83 8.33 14.43 -10.80
C LYS A 83 8.19 13.78 -9.42
N SER A 84 8.31 12.46 -9.38
CA SER A 84 8.31 11.71 -8.13
C SER A 84 9.18 10.47 -8.24
N VAL A 85 9.76 10.06 -7.11
CA VAL A 85 10.39 8.75 -6.94
C VAL A 85 9.44 7.87 -6.14
N ALA A 86 9.18 6.66 -6.63
CA ALA A 86 8.39 5.65 -5.93
C ALA A 86 9.29 4.51 -5.48
N VAL A 87 9.19 4.14 -4.21
CA VAL A 87 9.91 3.02 -3.60
C VAL A 87 8.91 2.04 -3.02
N TYR A 88 9.13 0.76 -3.26
CA TYR A 88 8.27 -0.33 -2.84
C TYR A 88 8.99 -1.21 -1.84
N PHE A 89 8.43 -1.35 -0.65
CA PHE A 89 8.99 -2.22 0.39
C PHE A 89 8.28 -3.57 0.37
N TRP A 90 9.08 -4.62 0.26
CA TRP A 90 8.63 -5.99 0.12
C TRP A 90 9.09 -6.83 1.31
N SER A 91 8.31 -7.86 1.64
CA SER A 91 8.68 -8.84 2.66
C SER A 91 8.12 -10.20 2.25
N PRO A 92 8.59 -11.30 2.86
CA PRO A 92 7.90 -12.56 2.75
C PRO A 92 6.39 -12.39 3.05
N PRO A 93 5.51 -13.14 2.38
CA PRO A 93 4.11 -13.21 2.77
C PRO A 93 4.01 -13.46 4.27
N ARG A 94 3.03 -12.83 4.94
CA ARG A 94 2.87 -13.07 6.37
C ARG A 94 2.50 -14.53 6.50
N ALA A 95 3.29 -15.30 7.26
CA ALA A 95 2.84 -16.59 7.71
C ALA A 95 1.51 -16.36 8.44
N ARG A 96 0.51 -17.19 8.13
CA ARG A 96 -0.67 -17.23 8.99
C ARG A 96 -0.21 -17.53 10.40
N ALA A 97 -0.89 -16.95 11.39
CA ALA A 97 -0.59 -17.25 12.78
C ALA A 97 -0.67 -18.77 12.94
N CYS A 98 0.49 -19.39 13.21
CA CYS A 98 0.55 -20.81 13.54
C CYS A 98 0.27 -20.91 15.03
N PHE A 99 -0.89 -21.43 15.38
CA PHE A 99 -1.16 -21.78 16.76
C PHE A 99 -0.43 -23.09 17.04
N VAL A 100 0.62 -23.02 17.85
CA VAL A 100 1.37 -24.20 18.29
C VAL A 100 1.03 -24.52 19.74
N ALA A 101 1.19 -25.78 20.14
CA ALA A 101 1.11 -26.17 21.54
C ALA A 101 2.19 -25.46 22.36
N ARG A 102 1.91 -25.14 23.62
CA ARG A 102 2.96 -24.72 24.56
C ARG A 102 3.82 -25.93 24.91
N ALA A 103 5.07 -25.70 25.30
CA ALA A 103 6.02 -26.78 25.59
C ALA A 103 5.54 -27.72 26.72
N ASP A 104 4.74 -27.21 27.65
CA ASP A 104 4.16 -27.90 28.80
C ASP A 104 2.73 -28.41 28.55
N GLU A 105 2.17 -28.19 27.37
CA GLU A 105 0.80 -28.58 27.09
C GLU A 105 0.70 -30.08 26.78
N PRO A 106 -0.14 -30.85 27.50
CA PRO A 106 -0.34 -32.25 27.20
C PRO A 106 -0.93 -32.43 25.79
N HIS A 107 -0.52 -33.50 25.12
CA HIS A 107 -1.00 -33.82 23.77
C HIS A 107 -2.53 -33.98 23.75
N ASP A 108 -3.17 -33.27 22.84
CA ASP A 108 -4.62 -33.27 22.65
C ASP A 108 -4.92 -33.20 21.15
N ALA A 109 -5.43 -34.31 20.61
CA ALA A 109 -5.69 -34.46 19.20
C ALA A 109 -6.77 -33.48 18.69
N ALA A 110 -7.75 -33.10 19.51
CA ALA A 110 -8.79 -32.14 19.14
C ALA A 110 -8.22 -30.73 19.05
N LYS A 111 -7.32 -30.36 19.97
CA LYS A 111 -6.61 -29.07 19.89
C LYS A 111 -5.65 -29.00 18.71
N GLU A 112 -4.92 -30.07 18.42
CA GLU A 112 -4.05 -30.14 17.23
C GLU A 112 -4.86 -30.01 15.93
N ALA A 113 -6.00 -30.69 15.83
CA ALA A 113 -6.91 -30.54 14.69
C ALA A 113 -7.42 -29.09 14.56
N ALA A 114 -7.78 -28.44 15.66
CA ALA A 114 -8.22 -27.05 15.67
C ALA A 114 -7.11 -26.06 15.27
N ARG A 115 -5.85 -26.30 15.70
CA ARG A 115 -4.67 -25.54 15.30
C ARG A 115 -4.41 -25.65 13.79
N LEU A 116 -4.48 -26.87 13.24
CA LEU A 116 -4.36 -27.11 11.80
C LEU A 116 -5.48 -26.44 10.99
N ALA A 117 -6.72 -26.50 11.47
CA ALA A 117 -7.85 -25.87 10.79
C ALA A 117 -7.69 -24.34 10.73
N ARG A 118 -7.25 -23.70 11.84
CA ARG A 118 -7.05 -22.25 11.91
C ARG A 118 -5.84 -21.73 11.12
N SER A 119 -4.82 -22.55 10.92
CA SER A 119 -3.65 -22.19 10.10
C SER A 119 -3.93 -22.33 8.59
N ARG A 120 -4.97 -23.09 8.21
CA ARG A 120 -5.41 -23.32 6.81
C ARG A 120 -6.56 -22.42 6.32
N ALA A 121 -7.26 -21.71 7.21
CA ALA A 121 -8.32 -20.74 6.88
C ALA A 121 -7.77 -19.34 6.63
#